data_AF-A0A497A1Y2-F1
#
_entry.id   AF-A0A497A1Y2-F1
#
_cell.length_a   1.000
_cell.length_b   1.000
_cell.length_c   1.000
_cell.angle_alpha   90.00
_cell.angle_beta   90.00
_cell.angle_gamma   90.00
#
_symmetry.space_group_name_H-M   'P 1'
#
loop_
_entity.id
_entity.type
_entity.pdbx_description
1 polymer ?
#
loop_
_entity_poly.entity_id
_entity_poly.type
_entity_poly.pdbx_seq_one_letter_code
_entity_poly.pdbx_strand_id
1 'polypeptide(L)' 'MTNVQMTNGEIRALIFDFGGVLMRTVNPLPRRELEQRLGLPPGGASEAVFGNPRWDDVQLGRIGSAEFWADVGRRLGL' A
#
# COMPACT_ATOMS: atom_id res chain seq x y z
N MET A 1 -46.55 1.88 -16.05
CA MET A 1 -45.17 2.43 -16.18
C MET A 1 -44.75 2.90 -14.81
N THR A 2 -43.89 2.16 -14.13
CA THR A 2 -43.52 2.45 -12.73
C THR A 2 -42.41 3.49 -12.72
N ASN A 3 -42.69 4.65 -12.12
CA ASN A 3 -41.75 5.75 -12.00
C ASN A 3 -40.80 5.44 -10.84
N VAL A 4 -39.51 5.20 -11.13
CA VAL A 4 -38.49 5.04 -10.09
C VAL A 4 -38.13 6.43 -9.59
N GLN A 5 -38.52 6.73 -8.36
CA GLN A 5 -38.22 8.00 -7.71
C GLN A 5 -36.75 7.98 -7.27
N MET A 6 -35.90 8.70 -8.01
CA MET A 6 -34.50 8.90 -7.64
C MET A 6 -34.46 9.77 -6.39
N THR A 7 -34.00 9.24 -5.26
CA THR A 7 -33.77 10.03 -4.06
C THR A 7 -32.59 10.96 -4.32
N ASN A 8 -32.85 12.27 -4.37
CA ASN A 8 -31.83 13.31 -4.54
C ASN A 8 -31.10 13.53 -3.21
N GLY A 9 -30.47 12.48 -2.68
CA GLY A 9 -29.67 12.56 -1.47
C GLY A 9 -28.44 13.43 -1.75
N GLU A 10 -28.42 14.64 -1.21
CA GLU A 10 -27.26 15.53 -1.31
C GLU A 10 -26.01 14.83 -0.75
N ILE A 11 -24.97 14.69 -1.58
CA ILE A 11 -23.67 14.21 -1.11
C ILE A 11 -23.11 15.27 -0.15
N ARG A 12 -22.93 14.90 1.12
CA ARG A 12 -22.42 15.80 2.17
C ARG A 12 -20.92 15.67 2.42
N ALA A 13 -20.32 14.55 2.02
CA ALA A 13 -18.91 14.27 2.25
C ALA A 13 -18.34 13.38 1.15
N LEU A 14 -17.03 13.55 0.89
CA LEU A 14 -16.23 12.70 0.03
C LEU A 14 -15.00 12.23 0.84
N ILE A 15 -14.77 10.92 0.86
CA ILE A 15 -13.60 10.30 1.49
C ILE A 15 -12.77 9.68 0.36
N PHE A 16 -11.51 10.07 0.27
CA PHE A 16 -10.58 9.56 -0.72
C PHE A 16 -9.50 8.74 -0.03
N ASP A 17 -9.24 7.55 -0.56
CA ASP A 17 -7.98 6.87 -0.27
C ASP A 17 -6.81 7.69 -0.86
N PHE A 18 -5.60 7.43 -0.38
CA PHE A 18 -4.41 8.07 -0.91
C PHE A 18 -3.83 7.28 -2.09
N GLY A 19 -3.49 6.01 -1.86
CA GLY A 19 -2.85 5.15 -2.85
C GLY A 19 -3.81 4.75 -3.98
N GLY A 20 -3.44 5.02 -5.22
CA GLY A 20 -4.26 4.67 -6.40
C GLY A 20 -5.45 5.61 -6.65
N VAL A 21 -5.73 6.56 -5.74
CA VAL A 21 -6.78 7.57 -5.88
C VAL A 21 -6.17 8.96 -6.00
N LEU A 22 -5.62 9.52 -4.92
CA LEU A 22 -4.95 10.83 -4.95
C LEU A 22 -3.51 10.73 -5.45
N MET A 23 -2.83 9.63 -5.18
CA MET A 23 -1.43 9.38 -5.54
C MET A 23 -1.31 8.12 -6.40
N ARG A 24 -0.66 8.24 -7.57
CA ARG A 24 -0.38 7.09 -8.45
C ARG A 24 1.11 6.84 -8.61
N THR A 25 1.52 5.58 -8.46
CA THR A 25 2.83 5.14 -8.95
C THR A 25 2.77 5.07 -10.48
N VAL A 26 3.36 6.05 -11.16
CA VAL A 26 3.37 6.13 -12.63
C VAL A 26 4.55 5.39 -13.25
N ASN A 27 5.67 5.30 -12.52
CA ASN A 27 6.88 4.63 -12.96
C ASN A 27 7.19 3.44 -12.04
N PRO A 28 7.09 2.19 -12.53
CA PRO A 28 7.44 1.02 -11.74
C PRO A 28 8.95 0.72 -11.69
N LEU A 29 9.76 1.36 -12.54
CA LEU A 29 11.20 1.07 -12.69
C LEU A 29 11.99 1.13 -11.37
N PRO A 30 11.79 2.11 -10.47
CA PRO A 30 12.55 2.15 -9.22
C PRO A 30 12.37 0.91 -8.35
N ARG A 31 11.16 0.32 -8.33
CA ARG A 31 10.92 -0.94 -7.60
C ARG A 31 11.60 -2.12 -8.29
N ARG A 32 11.61 -2.14 -9.62
CA ARG A 32 12.30 -3.17 -10.43
C ARG A 32 13.81 -3.13 -10.26
N GLU A 33 14.40 -1.93 -10.22
CA GLU A 33 15.82 -1.74 -9.96
C GLU A 33 16.18 -2.18 -8.54
N LEU A 34 15.33 -1.89 -7.55
CA LEU A 34 15.52 -2.38 -6.20
C LEU A 34 15.43 -3.91 -6.11
N GLU A 35 14.45 -4.52 -6.78
CA GLU A 35 14.33 -5.98 -6.89
C GLU A 35 15.62 -6.59 -7.44
N GLN A 36 16.14 -6.05 -8.55
CA GLN A 36 17.39 -6.52 -9.16
C GLN A 36 18.59 -6.37 -8.21
N ARG A 37 18.72 -5.22 -7.53
CA ARG A 37 19.82 -4.96 -6.57
C ARG A 37 19.79 -5.91 -5.39
N LEU A 38 18.61 -6.36 -4.98
CA LEU A 38 18.41 -7.27 -3.84
C LEU A 38 18.25 -8.74 -4.25
N GLY A 39 18.33 -9.06 -5.55
CA GLY A 39 18.13 -10.42 -6.05
C GLY A 39 16.70 -10.95 -5.86
N LEU A 40 15.70 -10.07 -5.79
CA LEU A 40 14.31 -10.42 -5.57
C LEU A 40 13.59 -10.76 -6.88
N PRO A 41 12.60 -11.67 -6.85
CA PRO A 41 11.74 -11.92 -7.99
C PRO A 41 10.85 -10.70 -8.29
N PRO A 42 10.25 -10.65 -9.49
CA PRO A 42 9.21 -9.69 -9.82
C PRO A 42 8.15 -9.48 -8.74
N GLY A 43 7.98 -8.25 -8.26
CA GLY A 43 7.04 -7.90 -7.20
C GLY A 43 7.57 -8.12 -5.78
N GLY A 44 8.76 -8.71 -5.62
CA GLY A 44 9.34 -9.06 -4.33
C GLY A 44 9.60 -7.85 -3.43
N ALA A 45 9.90 -6.67 -4.00
CA ALA A 45 10.06 -5.45 -3.20
C ALA A 45 8.73 -5.00 -2.56
N SER A 46 7.62 -5.17 -3.26
CA SER A 46 6.28 -4.88 -2.72
C SER A 46 5.88 -5.94 -1.69
N GLU A 47 6.12 -7.21 -1.99
CA GLU A 47 5.81 -8.33 -1.09
C GLU A 47 6.58 -8.23 0.24
N ALA A 48 7.87 -7.87 0.20
CA ALA A 48 8.69 -7.72 1.39
C ALA A 48 8.14 -6.67 2.40
N VAL A 49 7.37 -5.70 1.91
CA VAL A 49 6.76 -4.64 2.71
C VAL A 49 5.30 -4.96 3.02
N PHE A 50 4.45 -5.09 1.99
CA PHE A 50 3.01 -5.22 2.15
C PHE A 50 2.55 -6.63 2.56
N GLY A 51 3.36 -7.65 2.26
CA GLY A 51 3.16 -9.02 2.72
C GLY A 51 3.84 -9.32 4.07
N ASN A 52 4.49 -8.33 4.69
CA ASN A 52 5.14 -8.53 5.98
C ASN A 52 4.08 -8.84 7.06
N PRO A 53 4.25 -9.88 7.90
CA PRO A 53 3.31 -10.20 8.99
C PRO A 53 3.06 -9.08 10.01
N ARG A 54 3.94 -8.07 10.08
CA ARG A 54 3.82 -6.88 10.94
C ARG A 54 3.27 -5.65 10.21
N TRP A 55 2.80 -5.80 8.96
CA TRP A 55 2.25 -4.71 8.17
C TRP A 55 1.08 -4.03 8.87
N ASP A 56 0.12 -4.81 9.38
CA ASP A 56 -1.01 -4.27 10.14
C ASP A 56 -0.56 -3.56 11.41
N ASP A 57 0.47 -4.07 12.09
CA ASP A 57 0.98 -3.48 13.33
C ASP A 57 1.57 -2.08 13.09
N VAL A 58 2.31 -1.88 11.99
CA VAL A 58 2.86 -0.55 11.67
C VAL A 58 1.78 0.40 11.17
N GLN A 59 0.80 -0.09 10.40
CA GLN A 59 -0.33 0.73 9.93
C GLN A 59 -1.23 1.20 11.08
N LEU A 60 -1.40 0.37 12.10
CA LEU A 60 -2.22 0.67 13.28
C LEU A 60 -1.43 1.37 14.40
N GLY A 61 -0.14 1.66 14.18
CA GLY A 61 0.72 2.36 15.15
C GLY A 61 1.09 1.52 16.38
N ARG A 62 0.94 0.20 16.33
CA ARG A 62 1.36 -0.71 17.40
C ARG A 62 2.88 -0.86 17.46
N ILE A 63 3.55 -0.64 16.34
CA ILE A 63 5.01 -0.51 16.24
C ILE A 63 5.40 0.73 15.46
N GLY A 64 6.64 1.20 15.71
CA GLY A 64 7.21 2.32 14.96
C GLY A 64 7.71 1.91 13.57
N SER A 65 7.80 2.90 12.67
CA SER A 65 8.36 2.71 11.32
C SER A 65 9.79 2.12 11.34
N ALA A 66 10.65 2.58 12.27
CA ALA A 66 12.01 2.07 12.38
C ALA A 66 12.06 0.57 12.76
N GLU A 67 11.19 0.14 13.68
CA GLU A 67 11.07 -1.26 14.07
C GLU A 67 10.57 -2.13 12.91
N PHE A 68 9.57 -1.63 12.16
CA PHE A 68 9.06 -2.30 10.98
C PHE A 68 10.13 -2.47 9.90
N TRP A 69 10.88 -1.41 9.56
CA TRP A 69 11.95 -1.50 8.57
C TRP A 69 13.11 -2.40 9.00
N ALA A 70 13.40 -2.47 10.30
CA ALA A 70 14.36 -3.44 10.83
C ALA A 70 13.87 -4.90 10.65
N ASP A 71 12.57 -5.17 10.78
CA ASP A 71 12.00 -6.49 10.49
C ASP A 71 12.07 -6.84 8.98
N VAL A 72 11.73 -5.87 8.12
CA VAL A 72 11.87 -6.01 6.65
C VAL A 72 13.31 -6.33 6.27
N GLY A 73 14.28 -5.55 6.77
CA GLY A 73 15.71 -5.78 6.52
C GLY A 73 16.16 -7.18 6.96
N ARG A 74 15.79 -7.59 8.17
CA ARG A 74 16.10 -8.93 8.71
C ARG A 74 15.56 -10.06 7.83
N ARG A 75 14.34 -9.92 7.30
CA ARG A 75 13.71 -10.91 6.39
C ARG A 75 14.37 -10.95 5.01
N LEU A 76 14.94 -9.84 4.57
CA LEU A 76 15.71 -9.73 3.33
C LEU A 76 17.19 -10.12 3.51
N GLY A 77 17.65 -10.36 4.73
CA GLY A 77 19.05 -10.67 5.04
C GLY A 77 20.00 -9.47 4.97
N LEU A 78 19.49 -8.26 5.23
CA LEU A 78 20.22 -6.99 5.24
C LEU A 78 20.63 -6.56 6.66
#